data_AF-A0A1I4F2W8-F1
#
_entry.id   AF-A0A1I4F2W8-F1
#
_cell.length_a   1.000
_cell.length_b   1.000
_cell.length_c   1.000
_cell.angle_alpha   90.00
_cell.angle_beta   90.00
_cell.angle_gamma   90.00
#
_symmetry.space_group_name_H-M   'P 1'
#
loop_
_entity.id
_entity.type
_entity.pdbx_description
1 polymer ?
#
loop_
_entity_poly.entity_id
_entity_poly.type
_entity_poly.pdbx_seq_one_letter_code
_entity_poly.pdbx_strand_id
1 'polypeptide(L)'
;MKTWPDTDGSAIARYLNQLRLRSPISPIYYRQTLRSFQDVVVRHQFASSQVSRDVLEAWLRERAVHSPVSTILHRARIVNRFLDFVVQEGLVASNPVADLRAEYCVKSSKAILRALLAADPDRALQALRQFPPFGSVLGSLMRNHIALMRTRGFRYETQARWFWRFDRFLQAHPDLAGEPLSVMLQHWSASRPTANHAAECEKLARALAKAQHHLDPGIELKRQDPRPGQQVARQWRRPYIYSPEEVRRLLDIAETSHMGSSIYCGGPGSNRRRARPGRASTICVTPWS
;
A
#
# COMPACT_ATOMS: atom_id res chain seq x y z
N MET A 1 29.96 23.64 -16.62
CA MET A 1 29.22 22.43 -16.19
C MET A 1 27.99 22.28 -17.06
N LYS A 2 27.71 21.10 -17.61
CA LYS A 2 26.48 20.88 -18.39
C LYS A 2 25.31 20.73 -17.40
N THR A 3 24.32 21.60 -17.49
CA THR A 3 23.10 21.57 -16.68
C THR A 3 21.93 21.18 -17.57
N TRP A 4 21.05 20.30 -17.08
CA TRP A 4 19.82 19.96 -17.78
C TRP A 4 18.69 20.90 -17.32
N PRO A 5 17.79 21.37 -18.21
CA PRO A 5 17.56 21.00 -19.60
C PRO A 5 18.56 21.61 -20.58
N ASP A 6 19.00 20.77 -21.51
CA ASP A 6 19.89 21.11 -22.61
C ASP A 6 19.09 21.53 -23.84
N THR A 7 19.39 22.69 -24.42
CA THR A 7 18.66 23.23 -25.59
C THR A 7 18.80 22.37 -26.85
N ASP A 8 19.83 21.55 -26.95
CA ASP A 8 20.11 20.68 -28.10
C ASP A 8 19.47 19.28 -28.00
N GLY A 9 18.91 18.91 -26.84
CA GLY A 9 18.32 17.58 -26.59
C GLY A 9 19.34 16.43 -26.63
N SER A 10 20.64 16.75 -26.52
CA SER A 10 21.75 15.80 -26.34
C SER A 10 21.55 14.85 -25.16
N ALA A 11 21.01 15.28 -24.01
CA ALA A 11 20.75 14.42 -22.86
C ALA A 11 19.69 13.35 -23.19
N ILE A 12 18.61 13.75 -23.85
CA ILE A 12 17.58 12.81 -24.32
C ILE A 12 18.17 11.84 -25.35
N ALA A 13 18.97 12.33 -26.30
CA ALA A 13 19.60 11.49 -27.31
C ALA A 13 20.53 10.43 -26.68
N ARG A 14 21.38 10.85 -25.72
CA ARG A 14 22.26 9.93 -24.99
C ARG A 14 21.48 8.87 -24.23
N TYR A 15 20.43 9.25 -23.51
CA TYR A 15 19.56 8.30 -22.80
C TYR A 15 18.92 7.27 -23.75
N LEU A 16 18.38 7.73 -24.88
CA LEU A 16 17.74 6.83 -25.86
C LEU A 16 18.73 5.85 -26.49
N ASN A 17 19.96 6.28 -26.75
CA ASN A 17 21.02 5.41 -27.29
C ASN A 17 21.41 4.30 -26.30
N GLN A 18 21.32 4.55 -24.99
CA GLN A 18 21.61 3.56 -23.96
C GLN A 18 20.52 2.48 -23.82
N LEU A 19 19.26 2.82 -24.10
CA LEU A 19 18.11 1.95 -23.78
C LEU A 19 17.96 0.68 -24.64
N ARG A 20 18.79 0.46 -25.67
CA ARG A 20 18.76 -0.71 -26.58
C ARG A 20 17.34 -1.26 -26.82
N LEU A 21 16.43 -0.38 -27.23
CA LEU A 21 15.01 -0.72 -27.38
C LEU A 21 14.81 -1.66 -28.57
N ARG A 22 14.04 -2.73 -28.37
CA ARG A 22 13.82 -3.78 -29.39
C ARG A 22 12.96 -3.33 -30.58
N SER A 23 12.08 -2.34 -30.38
CA SER A 23 11.16 -1.85 -31.41
C SER A 23 11.62 -0.49 -31.95
N PRO A 24 11.60 -0.29 -33.28
CA PRO A 24 12.04 0.97 -33.91
C PRO A 24 11.12 2.16 -33.61
N ILE A 25 9.87 1.91 -33.20
CA ILE A 25 8.89 2.96 -32.88
C ILE A 25 9.04 3.45 -31.44
N SER A 26 9.53 2.61 -30.53
CA SER A 26 9.67 2.96 -29.11
C SER A 26 10.57 4.18 -28.85
N PRO A 27 11.75 4.34 -29.50
CA PRO A 27 12.57 5.55 -29.37
C PRO A 27 11.83 6.84 -29.77
N ILE A 28 11.00 6.79 -30.81
CA ILE A 28 10.23 7.96 -31.29
C ILE A 28 9.25 8.40 -30.19
N TYR A 29 8.49 7.44 -29.64
CA TYR A 29 7.51 7.71 -28.59
C TYR A 29 8.16 8.19 -27.28
N TYR A 30 9.30 7.59 -26.90
CA TYR A 30 10.06 8.01 -25.72
C TYR A 30 10.57 9.44 -25.92
N ARG A 31 11.15 9.74 -27.08
CA ARG A 31 11.63 11.09 -27.41
C ARG A 31 10.51 12.13 -27.33
N GLN A 32 9.34 11.86 -27.90
CA GLN A 32 8.18 12.75 -27.83
C GLN A 32 7.75 13.00 -26.38
N THR A 33 7.69 11.94 -25.57
CA THR A 33 7.34 12.03 -24.15
C THR A 33 8.35 12.90 -23.40
N LEU A 34 9.65 12.66 -23.59
CA LEU A 34 10.72 13.39 -22.90
C LEU A 34 10.82 14.84 -23.35
N ARG A 35 10.63 15.14 -24.64
CA ARG A 35 10.57 16.52 -25.13
C ARG A 35 9.41 17.29 -24.52
N SER A 36 8.21 16.68 -24.47
CA SER A 36 7.06 17.33 -23.83
C SER A 36 7.31 17.66 -22.36
N PHE A 37 8.08 16.84 -21.66
CA PHE A 37 8.46 17.11 -20.28
C PHE A 37 9.51 18.22 -20.19
N GLN A 38 10.53 18.17 -21.05
CA GLN A 38 11.56 19.20 -21.16
C GLN A 38 10.95 20.58 -21.46
N ASP A 39 9.95 20.67 -22.33
CA ASP A 39 9.26 21.93 -22.66
C ASP A 39 8.60 22.54 -21.42
N VAL A 40 7.98 21.72 -20.56
CA VAL A 40 7.44 22.17 -19.26
C VAL A 40 8.56 22.63 -18.34
N VAL A 41 9.65 21.87 -18.24
CA VAL A 41 10.80 22.25 -17.40
C VAL A 41 11.39 23.60 -17.83
N VAL A 42 11.58 23.82 -19.13
CA VAL A 42 12.08 25.09 -19.67
C VAL A 42 11.13 26.25 -19.35
N ARG A 43 9.81 26.04 -19.44
CA ARG A 43 8.82 27.08 -19.08
C ARG A 43 8.78 27.41 -17.59
N HIS A 44 9.08 26.44 -16.73
CA HIS A 44 8.98 26.59 -15.27
C HIS A 44 10.33 26.88 -14.57
N GLN A 45 11.45 26.84 -15.29
CA GLN A 45 12.76 27.15 -14.71
C GLN A 45 12.97 28.65 -14.49
N PHE A 46 12.50 29.13 -13.34
CA PHE A 46 13.01 30.34 -12.71
C PHE A 46 14.25 29.96 -11.87
N ALA A 47 15.45 30.11 -12.44
CA ALA A 47 16.73 30.22 -11.74
C ALA A 47 17.33 29.00 -10.99
N SER A 48 16.70 27.82 -10.92
CA SER A 48 17.29 26.64 -10.24
C SER A 48 17.54 25.45 -11.17
N SER A 49 18.70 24.81 -11.02
CA SER A 49 19.10 23.56 -11.70
C SER A 49 18.38 22.31 -11.16
N GLN A 50 17.34 22.49 -10.33
CA GLN A 50 16.56 21.43 -9.73
C GLN A 50 15.19 21.29 -10.40
N VAL A 51 14.83 20.05 -10.77
CA VAL A 51 13.49 19.72 -11.23
C VAL A 51 12.60 19.56 -10.01
N SER A 52 11.73 20.53 -9.74
CA SER A 52 10.84 20.49 -8.57
C SER A 52 9.63 19.58 -8.78
N ARG A 53 8.97 19.24 -7.67
CA ARG A 53 7.67 18.56 -7.65
C ARG A 53 6.63 19.30 -8.50
N ASP A 54 6.60 20.63 -8.44
CA ASP A 54 5.62 21.45 -9.15
C ASP A 54 5.72 21.31 -10.67
N VAL A 55 6.94 21.23 -11.20
CA VAL A 55 7.19 20.99 -12.63
C VAL A 55 6.61 19.65 -13.08
N LEU A 56 6.80 18.62 -12.24
CA LEU A 56 6.25 17.29 -12.52
C LEU A 56 4.72 17.29 -12.44
N GLU A 57 4.12 17.96 -11.46
CA GLU A 57 2.67 18.11 -11.34
C GLU A 57 2.08 18.89 -12.52
N ALA A 58 2.69 19.99 -12.92
CA ALA A 58 2.27 20.79 -14.06
C ALA A 58 2.23 19.94 -15.34
N TRP A 59 3.32 19.22 -15.64
CA TRP A 59 3.36 18.33 -16.79
C TRP A 59 2.29 17.24 -16.70
N LEU A 60 2.11 16.60 -15.54
CA LEU A 60 1.09 15.56 -15.35
C LEU A 60 -0.33 16.10 -15.60
N ARG A 61 -0.64 17.30 -15.11
CA ARG A 61 -1.95 17.96 -15.30
C ARG A 61 -2.18 18.32 -16.77
N GLU A 62 -1.20 18.88 -17.46
CA GLU A 62 -1.30 19.18 -18.91
C GLU A 62 -1.59 17.92 -19.73
N ARG A 63 -0.97 16.79 -19.38
CA ARG A 63 -1.22 15.51 -20.07
C ARG A 63 -2.56 14.88 -19.69
N ALA A 64 -3.08 15.15 -18.49
CA ALA A 64 -4.36 14.65 -18.00
C ALA A 64 -5.56 15.13 -18.82
N VAL A 65 -5.47 16.31 -19.44
CA VAL A 65 -6.53 16.87 -20.29
C VAL A 65 -6.81 16.01 -21.53
N HIS A 66 -5.77 15.36 -22.07
CA HIS A 66 -5.82 14.74 -23.41
C HIS A 66 -5.57 13.24 -23.41
N SER A 67 -5.38 12.61 -22.25
CA SER A 67 -4.98 11.20 -22.20
C SER A 67 -5.55 10.49 -20.97
N PRO A 68 -5.89 9.19 -21.09
CA PRO A 68 -6.32 8.42 -19.94
C PRO A 68 -5.17 8.22 -18.95
N VAL A 69 -5.52 8.09 -17.66
CA VAL A 69 -4.58 7.96 -16.54
C VAL A 69 -3.57 6.83 -16.74
N SER A 70 -3.98 5.70 -17.32
CA SER A 70 -3.09 4.55 -17.58
C SER A 70 -1.95 4.91 -18.54
N THR A 71 -2.25 5.65 -19.62
CA THR A 71 -1.26 6.14 -20.59
C THR A 71 -0.33 7.15 -19.97
N ILE A 72 -0.84 8.05 -19.13
CA ILE A 72 -0.03 9.06 -18.45
C ILE A 72 0.93 8.41 -17.47
N LEU A 73 0.48 7.43 -16.67
CA LEU A 73 1.35 6.68 -15.77
C LEU A 73 2.46 5.93 -16.51
N HIS A 74 2.18 5.41 -17.71
CA HIS A 74 3.22 4.81 -18.55
C HIS A 74 4.25 5.85 -19.01
N ARG A 75 3.80 7.01 -19.51
CA ARG A 75 4.69 8.12 -19.90
C ARG A 75 5.49 8.67 -18.73
N ALA A 76 4.87 8.84 -17.56
CA ALA A 76 5.51 9.32 -16.35
C ALA A 76 6.59 8.35 -15.84
N ARG A 77 6.42 7.03 -16.07
CA ARG A 77 7.48 6.05 -15.78
C ARG A 77 8.70 6.23 -16.70
N ILE A 78 8.51 6.64 -17.95
CA ILE A 78 9.60 6.96 -18.88
C ILE A 78 10.35 8.20 -18.37
N VAL A 79 9.61 9.25 -17.99
CA VAL A 79 10.18 10.48 -17.40
C VAL A 79 10.95 10.17 -16.11
N ASN A 80 10.39 9.41 -15.19
CA ASN A 80 11.08 9.03 -13.94
C ASN A 80 12.41 8.33 -14.20
N ARG A 81 12.45 7.38 -15.13
CA ARG A 81 13.70 6.66 -15.47
C ARG A 81 14.73 7.57 -16.15
N PHE A 82 14.25 8.52 -16.95
CA PHE A 82 15.12 9.55 -17.52
C PHE A 82 15.68 10.47 -16.44
N LEU A 83 14.87 10.87 -15.45
CA LEU A 83 15.32 11.64 -14.28
C LEU A 83 16.39 10.88 -13.47
N ASP A 84 16.22 9.58 -13.26
CA ASP A 84 17.27 8.73 -12.66
C ASP A 84 18.58 8.80 -13.46
N PHE A 85 18.50 8.78 -14.81
CA PHE A 85 19.66 8.90 -15.69
C PHE A 85 20.33 10.28 -15.62
N VAL A 86 19.57 11.38 -15.69
CA VAL A 86 20.18 12.73 -15.63
C VAL A 86 20.77 13.05 -14.26
N VAL A 87 20.26 12.45 -13.18
CA VAL A 87 20.89 12.49 -11.85
C VAL A 87 22.19 11.68 -11.84
N GLN A 88 22.20 10.47 -12.40
CA GLN A 88 23.42 9.66 -12.51
C GLN A 88 24.52 10.36 -13.32
N GLU A 89 24.14 11.13 -14.34
CA GLU A 89 25.04 11.95 -15.16
C GLU A 89 25.43 13.29 -14.51
N GLY A 90 24.93 13.58 -13.30
CA GLY A 90 25.22 14.81 -12.56
C GLY A 90 24.66 16.09 -13.18
N LEU A 91 23.66 15.99 -14.06
CA LEU A 91 23.05 17.15 -14.75
C LEU A 91 21.94 17.82 -13.94
N VAL A 92 21.36 17.10 -12.99
CA VAL A 92 20.35 17.55 -12.03
C VAL A 92 20.74 17.04 -10.65
N ALA A 93 20.48 17.82 -9.61
CA ALA A 93 20.85 17.47 -8.24
C ALA A 93 20.10 16.23 -7.70
N SER A 94 18.80 16.11 -7.98
CA SER A 94 17.97 15.02 -7.47
C SER A 94 16.80 14.68 -8.40
N ASN A 95 16.22 13.50 -8.21
CA ASN A 95 15.00 13.09 -8.89
C ASN A 95 13.82 13.35 -7.94
N PRO A 96 12.88 14.26 -8.26
CA PRO A 96 11.77 14.61 -7.37
C PRO A 96 10.89 13.42 -7.00
N VAL A 97 10.77 12.41 -7.87
CA VAL A 97 10.00 11.18 -7.54
C VAL A 97 10.77 10.30 -6.56
N ALA A 98 12.10 10.26 -6.65
CA ALA A 98 12.94 9.54 -5.69
C ALA A 98 12.92 10.23 -4.32
N ASP A 99 12.98 11.56 -4.31
CA ASP A 99 12.89 12.37 -3.10
C ASP A 99 11.55 12.14 -2.38
N LEU A 100 10.43 12.22 -3.12
CA LEU A 100 9.10 11.91 -2.60
C LEU A 100 8.97 10.46 -2.09
N ARG A 101 9.62 9.51 -2.76
CA ARG A 101 9.64 8.13 -2.27
C ARG A 101 10.36 8.01 -0.93
N ALA A 102 11.45 8.74 -0.73
CA ALA A 102 12.18 8.77 0.53
C ALA A 102 11.35 9.47 1.62
N GLU A 103 10.82 10.66 1.33
CA GLU A 103 10.04 11.48 2.28
C GLU A 103 8.78 10.77 2.79
N TYR A 104 8.08 10.07 1.91
CA TYR A 104 6.88 9.31 2.25
C TYR A 104 7.17 7.83 2.57
N CYS A 105 8.43 7.41 2.55
CA CYS A 105 8.89 6.02 2.74
C CYS A 105 8.19 4.99 1.84
N VAL A 106 7.81 5.38 0.62
CA VAL A 106 7.10 4.55 -0.35
C VAL A 106 8.07 3.91 -1.33
N LYS A 107 8.02 2.58 -1.48
CA LYS A 107 8.88 1.87 -2.46
C LYS A 107 8.43 2.05 -3.91
N SER A 108 7.15 2.34 -4.16
CA SER A 108 6.55 2.36 -5.49
C SER A 108 6.52 3.76 -6.10
N SER A 109 7.36 4.02 -7.12
CA SER A 109 7.27 5.26 -7.93
C SER A 109 5.90 5.41 -8.60
N LYS A 110 5.25 4.30 -8.98
CA LYS A 110 3.91 4.33 -9.58
C LYS A 110 2.86 4.86 -8.60
N ALA A 111 2.99 4.55 -7.31
CA ALA A 111 2.08 5.06 -6.29
C ALA A 111 2.22 6.58 -6.14
N ILE A 112 3.45 7.08 -6.05
CA ILE A 112 3.75 8.52 -6.01
C ILE A 112 3.18 9.22 -7.25
N LEU A 113 3.49 8.74 -8.46
CA LEU A 113 2.99 9.32 -9.71
C LEU A 113 1.45 9.32 -9.81
N ARG A 114 0.79 8.29 -9.24
CA ARG A 114 -0.67 8.24 -9.18
C ARG A 114 -1.24 9.23 -8.16
N ALA A 115 -0.57 9.43 -7.03
CA ALA A 115 -0.96 10.44 -6.05
C ALA A 115 -0.82 11.86 -6.62
N LEU A 116 0.25 12.16 -7.35
CA LEU A 116 0.44 13.45 -8.02
C LEU A 116 -0.63 13.75 -9.09
N LEU A 117 -1.28 12.72 -9.64
CA LEU A 117 -2.39 12.85 -10.59
C LEU A 117 -3.77 12.98 -9.93
N ALA A 118 -3.86 12.84 -8.60
CA ALA A 118 -5.12 13.00 -7.90
C ALA A 118 -5.57 14.48 -7.91
N ALA A 119 -6.86 14.71 -7.69
CA ALA A 119 -7.41 16.07 -7.58
C ALA A 119 -6.77 16.87 -6.43
N ASP A 120 -6.36 16.17 -5.36
CA ASP A 120 -5.63 16.70 -4.22
C ASP A 120 -4.34 15.89 -4.03
N PRO A 121 -3.22 16.33 -4.64
CA PRO A 121 -1.94 15.63 -4.57
C PRO A 121 -1.39 15.50 -3.15
N ASP A 122 -1.52 16.55 -2.32
CA ASP A 122 -0.98 16.56 -0.96
C ASP A 122 -1.67 15.53 -0.06
N ARG A 123 -3.01 15.50 -0.09
CA ARG A 123 -3.77 14.50 0.64
C ARG A 123 -3.50 13.09 0.13
N ALA A 124 -3.37 12.91 -1.20
CA ALA A 124 -3.09 11.62 -1.80
C ALA A 124 -1.70 11.09 -1.43
N LEU A 125 -0.67 11.96 -1.40
CA LEU A 125 0.68 11.61 -0.98
C LEU A 125 0.72 11.28 0.52
N GLN A 126 0.08 12.09 1.35
CA GLN A 126 0.00 11.84 2.79
C GLN A 126 -0.69 10.50 3.10
N ALA A 127 -1.70 10.11 2.32
CA ALA A 127 -2.36 8.81 2.44
C ALA A 127 -1.43 7.62 2.08
N LEU A 128 -0.39 7.85 1.28
CA LEU A 128 0.60 6.83 0.93
C LEU A 128 1.72 6.68 1.97
N ARG A 129 1.86 7.63 2.90
CA ARG A 129 2.97 7.68 3.84
C ARG A 129 3.13 6.37 4.59
N GLN A 130 4.29 5.74 4.41
CA GLN A 130 4.70 4.59 5.21
C GLN A 130 5.59 5.10 6.34
N PHE A 131 5.55 4.40 7.45
CA PHE A 131 6.34 4.74 8.62
C PHE A 131 7.24 3.54 8.94
N PRO A 132 8.52 3.75 9.26
CA PRO A 132 9.39 2.67 9.69
C PRO A 132 8.77 1.95 10.91
N PRO A 133 8.93 0.62 11.03
CA PRO A 133 8.36 -0.11 12.16
C PRO A 133 9.04 0.32 13.47
N PHE A 134 8.25 0.81 14.43
CA PHE A 134 8.73 1.26 15.74
C PHE A 134 9.63 2.50 15.67
N GLY A 135 9.19 3.52 14.91
CA GLY A 135 9.89 4.79 14.73
C GLY A 135 9.37 5.93 15.61
N SER A 136 8.30 5.73 16.40
CA SER A 136 7.80 6.73 17.34
C SER A 136 8.66 6.84 18.61
N VAL A 137 8.38 7.83 19.45
CA VAL A 137 9.00 7.99 20.79
C VAL A 137 8.89 6.73 21.65
N LEU A 138 7.78 6.01 21.54
CA LEU A 138 7.55 4.75 22.27
C LEU A 138 8.00 3.51 21.48
N GLY A 139 8.56 3.69 20.29
CA GLY A 139 8.96 2.61 19.38
C GLY A 139 9.95 1.64 20.01
N SER A 140 10.99 2.17 20.67
CA SER A 140 12.00 1.36 21.37
C SER A 140 11.38 0.52 22.50
N LEU A 141 10.53 1.13 23.34
CA LEU A 141 9.81 0.46 24.42
C LEU A 141 8.93 -0.69 23.89
N MET A 142 8.13 -0.43 22.86
CA MET A 142 7.27 -1.44 22.25
C MET A 142 8.07 -2.60 21.64
N ARG A 143 9.14 -2.27 20.91
CA ARG A 143 10.01 -3.28 20.27
C ARG A 143 10.72 -4.16 21.30
N ASN A 144 11.28 -3.55 22.35
CA ASN A 144 11.97 -4.25 23.42
C ASN A 144 11.02 -5.17 24.18
N HIS A 145 9.80 -4.70 24.46
CA HIS A 145 8.79 -5.53 25.12
C HIS A 145 8.33 -6.71 24.26
N ILE A 146 8.15 -6.53 22.94
CA ILE A 146 7.84 -7.65 22.03
C ILE A 146 8.99 -8.67 22.04
N ALA A 147 10.24 -8.21 21.97
CA ALA A 147 11.41 -9.08 22.02
C ALA A 147 11.47 -9.87 23.33
N LEU A 148 11.29 -9.19 24.48
CA LEU A 148 11.25 -9.80 25.81
C LEU A 148 10.14 -10.84 25.94
N MET A 149 8.94 -10.57 25.41
CA MET A 149 7.84 -11.54 25.48
C MET A 149 8.12 -12.77 24.60
N ARG A 150 8.80 -12.59 23.46
CA ARG A 150 9.20 -13.69 22.58
C ARG A 150 10.31 -14.55 23.16
N THR A 151 11.31 -13.97 23.81
CA THR A 151 12.36 -14.74 24.50
C THR A 151 11.79 -15.59 25.64
N ARG A 152 10.69 -15.16 26.26
CA ARG A 152 9.91 -15.93 27.24
C ARG A 152 8.99 -17.01 26.64
N GLY A 153 9.04 -17.22 25.32
CA GLY A 153 8.28 -18.28 24.64
C GLY A 153 6.88 -17.88 24.13
N PHE A 154 6.46 -16.62 24.28
CA PHE A 154 5.17 -16.17 23.75
C PHE A 154 5.26 -15.77 22.27
N ARG A 155 4.33 -16.22 21.42
CA ARG A 155 4.27 -15.80 19.99
C ARG A 155 4.06 -14.28 19.82
N TYR A 156 3.17 -13.72 20.62
CA TYR A 156 2.92 -12.28 20.77
C TYR A 156 2.59 -11.51 19.47
N GLU A 157 2.05 -12.20 18.46
CA GLU A 157 1.76 -11.64 17.13
C GLU A 157 0.62 -10.60 17.16
N THR A 158 -0.46 -10.89 17.89
CA THR A 158 -1.62 -10.01 17.98
C THR A 158 -1.26 -8.69 18.67
N GLN A 159 -0.49 -8.76 19.76
CA GLN A 159 -0.01 -7.59 20.50
C GLN A 159 0.97 -6.78 19.67
N ALA A 160 1.88 -7.44 18.94
CA ALA A 160 2.79 -6.77 18.01
C ALA A 160 2.03 -5.98 16.94
N ARG A 161 0.90 -6.51 16.43
CA ARG A 161 0.04 -5.77 15.49
C ARG A 161 -0.60 -4.52 16.11
N TRP A 162 -1.07 -4.59 17.36
CA TRP A 162 -1.61 -3.41 18.05
C TRP A 162 -0.55 -2.35 18.30
N PHE A 163 0.64 -2.76 18.79
CA PHE A 163 1.76 -1.84 18.97
C PHE A 163 2.18 -1.18 17.66
N TRP A 164 2.22 -1.95 16.57
CA TRP A 164 2.58 -1.40 15.27
C TRP A 164 1.55 -0.37 14.75
N ARG A 165 0.24 -0.61 14.96
CA ARG A 165 -0.81 0.36 14.60
C ARG A 165 -0.69 1.65 15.42
N PHE A 166 -0.43 1.53 16.72
CA PHE A 166 -0.25 2.67 17.61
C PHE A 166 1.04 3.45 17.31
N ASP A 167 2.15 2.75 17.08
CA ASP A 167 3.41 3.35 16.66
C ASP A 167 3.25 4.18 15.38
N ARG A 168 2.54 3.64 14.38
CA ARG A 168 2.21 4.37 13.16
C ARG A 168 1.36 5.61 13.43
N PHE A 169 0.42 5.54 14.37
CA PHE A 169 -0.39 6.68 14.77
C PHE A 169 0.48 7.78 15.40
N LEU A 170 1.37 7.43 16.32
CA LEU A 170 2.28 8.39 16.95
C LEU A 170 3.25 9.02 15.95
N GLN A 171 3.76 8.25 14.99
CA GLN A 171 4.61 8.81 13.94
C GLN A 171 3.87 9.77 13.00
N ALA A 172 2.54 9.64 12.88
CA ALA A 172 1.72 10.57 12.12
C ALA A 172 1.32 11.83 12.92
N HIS A 173 1.53 11.84 14.25
CA HIS A 173 1.17 12.93 15.17
C HIS A 173 2.39 13.30 16.02
N PRO A 174 3.42 13.95 15.42
CA PRO A 174 4.63 14.34 16.14
C PRO A 174 4.36 15.36 17.25
N ASP A 175 3.24 16.07 17.19
CA ASP A 175 2.70 16.93 18.25
C ASP A 175 2.50 16.19 19.57
N LEU A 176 2.15 14.90 19.52
CA LEU A 176 1.96 14.07 20.70
C LEU A 176 3.27 13.54 21.30
N ALA A 177 4.43 13.77 20.67
CA ALA A 177 5.70 13.17 21.07
C ALA A 177 6.13 13.53 22.51
N GLY A 178 5.77 14.72 22.99
CA GLY A 178 6.07 15.20 24.35
C GLY A 178 4.99 14.92 25.39
N GLU A 179 3.83 14.42 24.97
CA GLU A 179 2.68 14.21 25.85
C GLU A 179 2.82 12.93 26.69
N PRO A 180 2.17 12.84 27.86
CA PRO A 180 2.17 11.60 28.62
C PRO A 180 1.38 10.49 27.91
N LEU A 181 1.73 9.24 28.20
CA LEU A 181 1.13 8.06 27.56
C LEU A 181 -0.41 8.03 27.65
N SER A 182 -0.98 8.55 28.74
CA SER A 182 -2.44 8.66 28.92
C SER A 182 -3.10 9.55 27.85
N VAL A 183 -2.48 10.70 27.55
CA VAL A 183 -2.96 11.64 26.53
C VAL A 183 -2.80 11.03 25.13
N MET A 184 -1.65 10.42 24.84
CA MET A 184 -1.44 9.70 23.58
C MET A 184 -2.50 8.61 23.32
N LEU A 185 -2.85 7.83 24.36
CA LEU A 185 -3.89 6.79 24.29
C LEU A 185 -5.29 7.38 24.12
N GLN A 186 -5.58 8.52 24.75
CA GLN A 186 -6.86 9.21 24.58
C GLN A 186 -7.03 9.68 23.13
N HIS A 187 -6.02 10.34 22.55
CA HIS A 187 -6.03 10.74 21.13
C HIS A 187 -6.16 9.53 20.20
N TRP A 188 -5.46 8.43 20.49
CA TRP A 188 -5.61 7.20 19.73
C TRP A 188 -7.02 6.61 19.80
N SER A 189 -7.65 6.60 20.99
CA SER A 189 -9.02 6.12 21.17
C SER A 189 -10.04 6.95 20.41
N ALA A 190 -9.84 8.27 20.34
CA ALA A 190 -10.70 9.20 19.62
C ALA A 190 -10.54 9.09 18.09
N SER A 191 -9.43 8.55 17.59
CA SER A 191 -9.16 8.47 16.14
C SER A 191 -10.16 7.62 15.35
N ARG A 192 -10.82 6.65 15.99
CA ARG A 192 -11.80 5.75 15.34
C ARG A 192 -12.94 5.39 16.28
N PRO A 193 -14.18 5.86 16.01
CA PRO A 193 -15.34 5.58 16.84
C PRO A 193 -15.93 4.20 16.51
N THR A 194 -15.21 3.12 16.81
CA THR A 194 -15.74 1.74 16.68
C THR A 194 -15.56 0.97 17.98
N ALA A 195 -16.53 0.12 18.32
CA ALA A 195 -16.47 -0.71 19.54
C ALA A 195 -15.25 -1.64 19.55
N ASN A 196 -14.88 -2.20 18.39
CA ASN A 196 -13.66 -3.00 18.23
C ASN A 196 -12.40 -2.18 18.53
N HIS A 197 -12.31 -0.94 18.01
CA HIS A 197 -11.18 -0.06 18.26
C HIS A 197 -11.05 0.32 19.74
N ALA A 198 -12.17 0.62 20.41
CA ALA A 198 -12.18 0.86 21.85
C ALA A 198 -11.64 -0.34 22.64
N ALA A 199 -12.05 -1.56 22.29
CA ALA A 199 -11.52 -2.78 22.90
C ALA A 199 -10.04 -3.05 22.57
N GLU A 200 -9.56 -2.69 21.36
CA GLU A 200 -8.14 -2.73 21.02
C GLU A 200 -7.35 -1.70 21.85
N CYS A 201 -7.88 -0.51 22.07
CA CYS A 201 -7.24 0.54 22.88
C CYS A 201 -7.03 0.11 24.33
N GLU A 202 -8.03 -0.51 24.96
CA GLU A 202 -7.90 -1.06 26.33
C GLU A 202 -6.82 -2.15 26.42
N LYS A 203 -6.77 -3.05 25.43
CA LYS A 203 -5.76 -4.11 25.39
C LYS A 203 -4.36 -3.55 25.16
N LEU A 204 -4.23 -2.54 24.31
CA LEU A 204 -2.98 -1.82 24.05
C LEU A 204 -2.51 -1.07 25.30
N ALA A 205 -3.39 -0.35 25.99
CA ALA A 205 -3.08 0.38 27.22
C ALA A 205 -2.49 -0.56 28.28
N ARG A 206 -3.11 -1.74 28.49
CA ARG A 206 -2.57 -2.76 29.39
C ARG A 206 -1.22 -3.30 28.92
N ALA A 207 -1.05 -3.53 27.63
CA ALA A 207 0.21 -4.06 27.10
C ALA A 207 1.36 -3.06 27.26
N LEU A 208 1.09 -1.76 27.12
CA LEU A 208 2.05 -0.68 27.39
C LEU A 208 2.34 -0.52 28.88
N ALA A 209 1.32 -0.54 29.74
CA ALA A 209 1.52 -0.49 31.19
C ALA A 209 2.36 -1.68 31.67
N LYS A 210 2.13 -2.89 31.11
CA LYS A 210 2.96 -4.06 31.37
C LYS A 210 4.40 -3.88 30.90
N ALA A 211 4.60 -3.27 29.73
CA ALA A 211 5.93 -2.96 29.22
C ALA A 211 6.67 -1.97 30.12
N GLN A 212 5.98 -0.94 30.61
CA GLN A 212 6.52 0.04 31.57
C GLN A 212 6.85 -0.61 32.92
N HIS A 213 5.94 -1.43 33.47
CA HIS A 213 6.19 -2.16 34.72
C HIS A 213 7.38 -3.12 34.64
N HIS A 214 7.70 -3.68 33.46
CA HIS A 214 8.90 -4.49 33.31
C HIS A 214 10.20 -3.67 33.42
N LEU A 215 10.15 -2.35 33.15
CA LEU A 215 11.28 -1.44 33.28
C LEU A 215 11.34 -0.83 34.69
N ASP A 216 10.19 -0.51 35.26
CA ASP A 216 10.04 0.03 36.61
C ASP A 216 8.90 -0.70 37.35
N PRO A 217 9.22 -1.64 38.25
CA PRO A 217 8.22 -2.36 39.05
C PRO A 217 7.37 -1.48 39.97
N GLY A 218 7.75 -0.21 40.20
CA GLY A 218 6.95 0.74 40.99
C GLY A 218 5.73 1.29 40.25
N ILE A 219 5.61 1.07 38.95
CA ILE A 219 4.49 1.56 38.14
C ILE A 219 3.25 0.68 38.35
N GLU A 220 2.20 1.24 38.96
CA GLU A 220 0.96 0.50 39.17
C GLU A 220 0.25 0.10 37.87
N LEU A 221 -0.12 -1.18 37.79
CA LEU A 221 -0.95 -1.69 36.69
C LEU A 221 -2.41 -1.34 36.96
N LYS A 222 -2.91 -0.28 36.30
CA LYS A 222 -4.33 0.07 36.37
C LYS A 222 -5.23 -1.09 35.92
N ARG A 223 -6.30 -1.33 36.69
CA ARG A 223 -7.32 -2.35 36.40
C ARG A 223 -8.07 -2.02 35.11
N GLN A 224 -8.26 -3.03 34.25
CA GLN A 224 -8.94 -2.89 32.96
C GLN A 224 -10.42 -2.49 33.11
N ASP A 225 -10.94 -1.70 32.17
CA ASP A 225 -12.38 -1.61 31.97
C ASP A 225 -12.85 -2.80 31.10
N PRO A 226 -13.68 -3.72 31.62
CA PRO A 226 -14.18 -4.85 30.84
C PRO A 226 -15.27 -4.45 29.83
N ARG A 227 -15.87 -3.26 29.96
CA ARG A 227 -17.06 -2.86 29.19
C ARG A 227 -16.84 -2.88 27.67
N PRO A 228 -15.73 -2.39 27.11
CA PRO A 228 -15.53 -2.41 25.66
C PRO A 228 -15.42 -3.83 25.09
N GLY A 229 -14.72 -4.72 25.79
CA GLY A 229 -14.61 -6.14 25.41
C GLY A 229 -15.96 -6.86 25.47
N GLN A 230 -16.77 -6.57 26.50
CA GLN A 230 -18.12 -7.13 26.62
C GLN A 230 -19.06 -6.63 25.52
N GLN A 231 -18.96 -5.36 25.14
CA GLN A 231 -19.78 -4.78 24.06
C GLN A 231 -19.47 -5.42 22.70
N VAL A 232 -18.19 -5.63 22.39
CA VAL A 232 -17.77 -6.37 21.19
C VAL A 232 -18.29 -7.81 21.22
N ALA A 233 -18.12 -8.51 22.34
CA ALA A 233 -18.62 -9.87 22.48
C ALA A 233 -20.13 -9.96 22.29
N ARG A 234 -20.90 -8.98 22.80
CA ARG A 234 -22.36 -8.90 22.60
C ARG A 234 -22.73 -8.69 21.14
N GLN A 235 -21.96 -7.91 20.38
CA GLN A 235 -22.19 -7.71 18.94
C GLN A 235 -21.93 -9.00 18.15
N TRP A 236 -20.86 -9.72 18.46
CA TRP A 236 -20.48 -10.95 17.74
C TRP A 236 -21.36 -12.15 18.10
N ARG A 237 -21.89 -12.18 19.32
CA ARG A 237 -22.81 -13.23 19.80
C ARG A 237 -24.25 -13.07 19.32
N ARG A 238 -24.54 -12.06 18.48
CA ARG A 238 -25.82 -11.97 17.78
C ARG A 238 -25.65 -12.65 16.42
N PRO A 239 -25.97 -13.95 16.29
CA PRO A 239 -25.94 -14.59 14.98
C PRO A 239 -26.86 -13.79 14.05
N TYR A 240 -26.35 -13.46 12.87
CA TYR A 240 -27.18 -12.91 11.81
C TYR A 240 -28.11 -14.02 11.33
N ILE A 241 -29.38 -13.94 11.72
CA ILE A 241 -30.40 -14.86 11.24
C ILE A 241 -30.93 -14.26 9.94
N TYR A 242 -30.66 -14.95 8.83
CA TYR A 242 -31.16 -14.54 7.51
C TYR A 242 -32.68 -14.46 7.52
N SER A 243 -33.23 -13.41 6.92
CA SER A 243 -34.66 -13.35 6.65
C SER A 243 -35.03 -14.35 5.52
N PRO A 244 -36.30 -14.80 5.43
CA PRO A 244 -36.74 -15.67 4.33
C PRO A 244 -36.42 -15.11 2.94
N GLU A 245 -36.47 -13.79 2.77
CA GLU A 245 -36.16 -13.08 1.53
C GLU A 245 -34.66 -13.10 1.20
N GLU A 246 -33.80 -13.07 2.23
CA GLU A 246 -32.35 -13.16 2.06
C GLU A 246 -31.91 -14.59 1.73
N VAL A 247 -32.54 -15.59 2.36
CA VAL A 247 -32.32 -17.00 2.01
C VAL A 247 -32.71 -17.24 0.56
N ARG A 248 -33.87 -16.73 0.10
CA ARG A 248 -34.28 -16.81 -1.31
C ARG A 248 -33.26 -16.15 -2.24
N ARG A 249 -32.79 -14.94 -1.91
CA ARG A 249 -31.74 -14.27 -2.69
C ARG A 249 -30.43 -15.06 -2.75
N LEU A 250 -30.02 -15.71 -1.66
CA LEU A 250 -28.83 -16.57 -1.67
C LEU A 250 -29.00 -17.81 -2.55
N LEU A 251 -30.20 -18.40 -2.56
CA LEU A 251 -30.54 -19.53 -3.43
C LEU A 251 -30.58 -19.11 -4.91
N ASP A 252 -31.18 -17.97 -5.23
CA ASP A 252 -31.21 -17.43 -6.60
C ASP A 252 -29.80 -17.13 -7.15
N ILE A 253 -28.92 -16.57 -6.30
CA ILE A 253 -27.50 -16.33 -6.66
C ILE A 253 -26.78 -17.65 -6.91
N ALA A 254 -27.06 -18.70 -6.14
CA ALA A 254 -26.45 -20.01 -6.33
C ALA A 254 -26.92 -20.67 -7.64
N GLU A 255 -28.21 -20.59 -7.97
CA GLU A 255 -28.77 -21.13 -9.22
C GLU A 255 -28.23 -20.41 -10.47
N THR A 256 -28.18 -19.09 -10.44
CA THR A 256 -27.62 -18.28 -11.54
C THR A 256 -26.12 -18.50 -11.72
N SER A 257 -25.38 -18.74 -10.63
CA SER A 257 -23.96 -19.08 -10.68
C SER A 257 -23.70 -20.49 -11.25
N HIS A 258 -24.67 -21.42 -11.12
CA HIS A 258 -24.58 -22.75 -11.70
C HIS A 258 -24.90 -22.78 -13.20
N MET A 259 -25.78 -21.89 -13.68
CA MET A 259 -26.05 -21.75 -15.13
C MET A 259 -24.93 -21.02 -15.89
N GLY A 260 -24.07 -20.25 -15.22
CA GLY A 260 -22.92 -19.56 -15.83
C GLY A 260 -21.70 -20.43 -16.11
N SER A 261 -21.65 -21.67 -15.62
CA SER A 261 -20.49 -22.56 -15.79
C SER A 261 -20.65 -23.62 -16.91
N SER A 262 -21.73 -23.57 -17.69
CA SER A 262 -22.00 -24.50 -18.81
C SER A 262 -21.82 -23.87 -20.20
N ILE A 263 -20.97 -22.85 -20.33
CA ILE A 263 -20.57 -22.31 -21.64
C ILE A 263 -19.05 -22.16 -21.63
N TYR A 264 -18.34 -23.19 -22.08
CA TYR A 264 -17.03 -23.18 -22.75
C TYR A 264 -16.35 -24.55 -22.58
N CYS A 265 -16.75 -25.52 -23.42
CA CYS A 265 -15.89 -26.62 -23.87
C CYS A 265 -16.47 -27.16 -25.18
N GLY A 266 -16.33 -26.36 -26.24
CA GLY A 266 -16.62 -26.77 -27.61
C GLY A 266 -15.45 -26.39 -28.52
N GLY A 267 -14.67 -27.38 -28.94
CA GLY A 267 -13.63 -27.24 -29.97
C GLY A 267 -13.23 -28.63 -30.51
N PRO A 268 -13.01 -28.81 -31.82
CA PRO A 268 -13.53 -29.97 -32.54
C PRO A 268 -12.47 -30.98 -33.02
N GLY A 269 -12.91 -32.24 -33.18
CA GLY A 269 -12.50 -33.13 -34.27
C GLY A 269 -11.30 -34.07 -34.03
N SER A 270 -11.57 -35.38 -33.88
CA SER A 270 -10.98 -36.46 -34.69
C SER A 270 -11.35 -37.88 -34.19
N ASN A 271 -12.39 -38.44 -34.81
CA ASN A 271 -12.42 -39.76 -35.46
C ASN A 271 -11.43 -40.87 -34.99
N ARG A 272 -11.94 -41.96 -34.38
CA ARG A 272 -11.87 -43.37 -34.86
C ARG A 272 -11.90 -44.45 -33.74
N ARG A 273 -12.63 -45.54 -34.06
CA ARG A 273 -12.48 -46.97 -33.63
C ARG A 273 -12.97 -47.31 -32.21
N ARG A 274 -14.09 -48.01 -32.07
CA ARG A 274 -14.39 -49.47 -32.29
C ARG A 274 -14.33 -50.25 -30.97
N ALA A 275 -15.50 -50.76 -30.61
CA ALA A 275 -15.81 -52.13 -30.17
C ALA A 275 -15.32 -52.66 -28.79
N ARG A 276 -16.37 -52.98 -28.02
CA ARG A 276 -16.63 -54.21 -27.23
C ARG A 276 -16.32 -54.26 -25.72
N PRO A 277 -17.10 -55.06 -24.97
CA PRO A 277 -17.48 -54.79 -23.59
C PRO A 277 -16.87 -55.78 -22.59
N GLY A 278 -17.06 -55.45 -21.31
CA GLY A 278 -17.09 -56.44 -20.23
C GLY A 278 -15.87 -56.45 -19.33
N ARG A 279 -16.05 -55.98 -18.09
CA ARG A 279 -15.91 -56.83 -16.90
C ARG A 279 -16.37 -56.06 -15.66
N ALA A 280 -17.27 -56.71 -14.94
CA ALA A 280 -17.66 -56.40 -13.58
C ALA A 280 -16.51 -56.65 -12.61
N SER A 281 -16.36 -55.79 -11.60
CA SER A 281 -15.94 -56.14 -10.23
C SER A 281 -16.23 -54.90 -9.37
N THR A 282 -17.37 -54.90 -8.68
CA THR A 282 -17.54 -55.36 -7.29
C THR A 282 -17.08 -54.31 -6.27
N ILE A 283 -18.10 -53.75 -5.64
CA ILE A 283 -18.12 -52.94 -4.42
C ILE A 283 -17.71 -53.80 -3.21
N CYS A 284 -16.98 -53.22 -2.25
CA CYS A 284 -17.08 -53.40 -0.79
C CYS A 284 -15.95 -52.53 -0.15
N VAL A 285 -16.21 -51.40 0.52
CA VAL A 285 -16.82 -51.17 1.85
C VAL A 285 -15.85 -51.47 3.03
N THR A 286 -15.33 -50.34 3.58
CA THR A 286 -14.98 -49.98 4.99
C THR A 286 -13.86 -50.71 5.76
N PRO A 287 -13.43 -50.28 6.98
CA PRO A 287 -13.57 -49.00 7.71
C PRO A 287 -12.24 -48.45 8.30
N TRP A 288 -12.39 -47.35 9.05
CA TRP A 288 -11.46 -46.54 9.84
C TRP A 288 -10.42 -47.26 10.72
N SER A 289 -9.28 -46.59 10.89
CA SER A 289 -8.71 -46.17 12.19
C SER A 289 -7.90 -44.89 12.00
#